data_AF-A4A7E7-F1
#
_entry.id   AF-A4A7E7-F1
#
_cell.length_a   1.000
_cell.length_b   1.000
_cell.length_c   1.000
_cell.angle_alpha   90.00
_cell.angle_beta   90.00
_cell.angle_gamma   90.00
#
_symmetry.space_group_name_H-M   'P 1'
#
loop_
_entity.id
_entity.type
_entity.pdbx_description
1 polymer ?
#
loop_
_entity_poly.entity_id
_entity_poly.type
_entity_poly.pdbx_seq_one_letter_code
_entity_poly.pdbx_strand_id
1 'polypeptide(L)'
;MFRAYNNGKPSVARGRRSRWPLCLLLIALGTGHESRAHLPEYFGRKYVQVIDALTPPAAACESADRDARKTADALKDRLDDAVLDAGAYSPSLADPIGELGKLYSTLCNHPAALKANRDALQIVRVNEGLLSPAQIPYLRALADDYQAIGDFASAQQSLRSVFRVHGMGRGKLNDAALRDSLAYFARARAIFIDPRSRGELSLFFEAFNDNEDMLEAQLERDDLAYATREALSVSHLRNLYLLLGTDFAVTSSLSADAASPAADFLQRSQMLTYGKGRVLLEELIEEAQNEPPLTRARLYLRLGNWQQWNAKWGQACDSYALAWEFATGKGSEALRKQLARPALLPEDTGLWASLLNPDIAVKASIVAGFRVSARGDISRVDAVIEDEGSSGLAGRVARWLRDSHARPGIADGACAAGELRGQRLRLLD
;
A
#
# COMPACT_ATOMS: atom_id res chain seq x y z
N MET A 1 18.12 72.52 27.61
CA MET A 1 18.67 72.03 28.90
C MET A 1 18.63 70.50 28.85
N PHE A 2 19.81 69.86 28.78
CA PHE A 2 20.19 68.47 29.11
C PHE A 2 19.28 67.22 28.84
N ARG A 3 19.87 66.26 28.09
CA ARG A 3 20.07 64.79 28.35
C ARG A 3 19.32 64.16 29.56
N ALA A 4 18.88 62.89 29.63
CA ALA A 4 19.38 61.63 29.05
C ALA A 4 18.49 60.39 29.46
N TYR A 5 18.49 59.37 28.58
CA TYR A 5 18.65 57.89 28.78
C TYR A 5 17.78 56.96 29.70
N ASN A 6 17.40 55.82 29.07
CA ASN A 6 17.17 54.42 29.56
C ASN A 6 15.95 54.10 30.46
N ASN A 7 15.30 52.92 30.42
CA ASN A 7 15.56 51.58 29.85
C ASN A 7 14.25 50.73 29.94
N GLY A 8 13.98 49.81 29.00
CA GLY A 8 12.92 48.79 29.19
C GLY A 8 12.60 47.96 27.93
N LYS A 9 13.17 46.76 27.84
CA LYS A 9 13.03 45.79 26.72
C LYS A 9 11.61 45.19 26.60
N PRO A 10 11.19 44.74 25.39
CA PRO A 10 9.94 44.01 25.18
C PRO A 10 10.11 42.47 25.26
N SER A 11 9.07 41.77 25.70
CA SER A 11 8.98 40.30 25.71
C SER A 11 8.70 39.75 24.31
N VAL A 12 9.56 38.86 23.84
CA VAL A 12 9.42 38.12 22.58
C VAL A 12 8.63 36.84 22.83
N ALA A 13 7.43 36.74 22.25
CA ALA A 13 6.69 35.48 22.12
C ALA A 13 7.35 34.62 21.02
N ARG A 14 7.73 33.39 21.37
CA ARG A 14 8.35 32.41 20.46
C ARG A 14 7.28 31.79 19.56
N GLY A 15 7.33 32.09 18.26
CA GLY A 15 6.72 31.25 17.23
C GLY A 15 7.62 30.06 16.90
N ARG A 16 7.14 28.84 17.08
CA ARG A 16 7.74 27.63 16.51
C ARG A 16 7.44 27.63 15.00
N ARG A 17 8.45 27.95 14.18
CA ARG A 17 8.47 27.59 12.75
C ARG A 17 9.35 26.36 12.63
N SER A 18 8.75 25.18 12.46
CA SER A 18 9.47 24.00 11.99
C SER A 18 9.66 24.17 10.49
N ARG A 19 10.84 24.66 10.09
CA ARG A 19 11.30 24.62 8.71
C ARG A 19 12.18 23.38 8.58
N TRP A 20 11.80 22.46 7.72
CA TRP A 20 12.67 21.40 7.23
C TRP A 20 13.96 22.07 6.71
N PRO A 21 15.16 21.79 7.28
CA PRO A 21 16.36 22.39 6.74
C PRO A 21 16.72 21.64 5.45
N LEU A 22 17.00 22.40 4.39
CA LEU A 22 17.83 21.91 3.28
C LEU A 22 19.16 21.40 3.87
N CYS A 23 19.35 20.10 3.92
CA CYS A 23 20.64 19.50 4.26
C CYS A 23 21.61 19.68 3.10
N LEU A 24 22.55 20.62 3.26
CA LEU A 24 23.82 20.64 2.54
C LEU A 24 24.66 19.43 3.00
N LEU A 25 24.85 18.47 2.09
CA LEU A 25 25.61 17.25 2.32
C LEU A 25 27.11 17.52 2.13
N LEU A 26 27.89 17.42 3.22
CA LEU A 26 29.34 17.30 3.16
C LEU A 26 29.69 15.84 2.77
N ILE A 27 30.33 15.68 1.62
CA ILE A 27 30.86 14.40 1.14
C ILE A 27 32.13 14.10 1.93
N ALA A 28 32.06 13.13 2.85
CA ALA A 28 33.23 12.48 3.40
C ALA A 28 33.55 11.26 2.52
N LEU A 29 34.63 11.36 1.73
CA LEU A 29 35.21 10.25 0.97
C LEU A 29 35.88 9.28 1.97
N GLY A 30 35.10 8.31 2.44
CA GLY A 30 35.61 7.13 3.14
C GLY A 30 35.53 5.93 2.22
N THR A 31 36.68 5.33 1.88
CA THR A 31 36.78 4.05 1.18
C THR A 31 36.36 2.90 2.11
N GLY A 32 35.06 2.78 2.35
CA GLY A 32 34.42 1.60 2.92
C GLY A 32 33.75 0.81 1.80
N HIS A 33 33.87 -0.52 1.83
CA HIS A 33 33.06 -1.41 0.98
C HIS A 33 31.61 -0.94 0.99
N GLU A 34 31.12 -0.47 -0.16
CA GLU A 34 29.73 -0.09 -0.36
C GLU A 34 28.86 -1.28 0.02
N SER A 35 28.26 -1.19 1.19
CA SER A 35 27.22 -2.12 1.63
C SER A 35 26.01 -1.82 0.75
N ARG A 36 25.99 -2.40 -0.46
CA ARG A 36 24.76 -2.52 -1.24
C ARG A 36 23.76 -3.15 -0.28
N ALA A 37 22.70 -2.43 0.07
CA ALA A 37 21.54 -3.07 0.65
C ALA A 37 21.17 -4.16 -0.36
N HIS A 38 21.41 -5.43 0.01
CA HIS A 38 20.94 -6.56 -0.78
C HIS A 38 19.43 -6.40 -0.80
N LEU A 39 18.91 -5.85 -1.90
CA LEU A 39 17.49 -5.68 -2.14
C LEU A 39 16.90 -7.09 -1.96
N PRO A 40 15.94 -7.31 -1.04
CA PRO A 40 15.17 -8.55 -1.00
C PRO A 40 14.43 -8.71 -2.33
N GLU A 41 15.10 -9.29 -3.32
CA GLU A 41 14.65 -9.34 -4.72
C GLU A 41 13.46 -10.31 -4.90
N TYR A 42 13.22 -11.19 -3.90
CA TYR A 42 12.39 -12.38 -4.09
C TYR A 42 11.05 -12.35 -3.34
N PHE A 43 10.94 -11.77 -2.14
CA PHE A 43 9.69 -11.75 -1.38
C PHE A 43 8.70 -10.73 -1.97
N GLY A 44 7.47 -11.16 -2.28
CA GLY A 44 6.49 -10.33 -2.98
C GLY A 44 6.72 -10.21 -4.49
N ARG A 45 7.74 -10.87 -5.05
CA ARG A 45 8.06 -10.90 -6.49
C ARG A 45 8.13 -12.32 -7.05
N LYS A 46 8.87 -13.21 -6.39
CA LYS A 46 8.95 -14.63 -6.73
C LYS A 46 8.00 -15.45 -5.90
N TYR A 47 7.81 -15.10 -4.64
CA TYR A 47 6.93 -15.85 -3.77
C TYR A 47 6.27 -14.94 -2.72
N VAL A 48 5.12 -15.38 -2.21
CA VAL A 48 4.40 -14.73 -1.11
C VAL A 48 4.01 -15.77 -0.08
N GLN A 49 4.03 -15.40 1.19
CA GLN A 49 3.55 -16.26 2.26
C GLN A 49 2.03 -16.31 2.27
N VAL A 50 1.47 -17.52 2.28
CA VAL A 50 0.02 -17.73 2.43
C VAL A 50 -0.37 -17.49 3.88
N ILE A 51 -1.39 -16.66 4.07
CA ILE A 51 -1.99 -16.40 5.36
C ILE A 51 -3.47 -16.75 5.22
N ASP A 52 -3.89 -17.90 5.75
CA ASP A 52 -5.20 -18.52 5.50
C ASP A 52 -6.40 -17.59 5.75
N ALA A 53 -6.26 -16.61 6.66
CA ALA A 53 -7.30 -15.63 6.97
C ALA A 53 -7.54 -14.57 5.87
N LEU A 54 -6.71 -14.53 4.82
CA LEU A 54 -6.68 -13.46 3.80
C LEU A 54 -6.89 -13.95 2.38
N THR A 55 -7.16 -15.24 2.15
CA THR A 55 -7.53 -15.73 0.81
C THR A 55 -8.92 -15.17 0.47
N PRO A 56 -9.05 -14.21 -0.47
CA PRO A 56 -10.35 -13.74 -0.87
C PRO A 56 -11.13 -14.92 -1.44
N PRO A 57 -12.45 -15.02 -1.20
CA PRO A 57 -13.24 -15.96 -2.00
C PRO A 57 -12.96 -15.65 -3.47
N ALA A 58 -12.84 -16.69 -4.30
CA ALA A 58 -12.76 -16.51 -5.74
C ALA A 58 -13.87 -15.54 -6.14
N ALA A 59 -13.54 -14.55 -6.99
CA ALA A 59 -14.56 -13.69 -7.57
C ALA A 59 -15.40 -14.58 -8.47
N ALA A 60 -16.43 -15.19 -7.88
CA ALA A 60 -17.31 -16.08 -8.58
C ALA A 60 -18.17 -15.19 -9.49
N CYS A 61 -17.71 -15.03 -10.73
CA CYS A 61 -18.61 -14.97 -11.88
C CYS A 61 -19.35 -16.31 -11.95
N GLU A 62 -20.19 -16.59 -10.96
CA GLU A 62 -21.07 -17.74 -11.00
C GLU A 62 -22.10 -17.45 -12.08
N SER A 63 -21.96 -18.17 -13.18
CA SER A 63 -22.90 -18.11 -14.28
C SER A 63 -24.30 -18.51 -13.78
N ALA A 64 -25.28 -17.68 -14.11
CA ALA A 64 -26.73 -17.94 -14.15
C ALA A 64 -27.62 -17.40 -13.01
N ASP A 65 -27.48 -16.13 -12.63
CA ASP A 65 -28.61 -15.42 -12.02
C ASP A 65 -29.62 -15.01 -13.11
N ARG A 66 -30.54 -15.94 -13.42
CA ARG A 66 -31.66 -15.71 -14.35
C ARG A 66 -32.55 -14.55 -13.89
N ASP A 67 -32.64 -14.32 -12.58
CA ASP A 67 -33.50 -13.27 -12.04
C ASP A 67 -32.82 -11.90 -12.16
N ALA A 68 -31.51 -11.80 -11.93
CA ALA A 68 -30.74 -10.60 -12.25
C ALA A 68 -30.82 -10.22 -13.74
N ARG A 69 -30.79 -11.22 -14.63
CA ARG A 69 -30.92 -10.97 -16.08
C ARG A 69 -32.29 -10.44 -16.46
N LYS A 70 -33.37 -11.08 -15.97
CA LYS A 70 -34.74 -10.57 -16.16
C LYS A 70 -34.91 -9.16 -15.57
N THR A 71 -34.31 -8.91 -14.42
CA THR A 71 -34.36 -7.60 -13.77
C THR A 71 -33.63 -6.54 -14.60
N ALA A 72 -32.48 -6.87 -15.16
CA ALA A 72 -31.73 -5.98 -16.05
C ALA A 72 -32.53 -5.66 -17.32
N ASP A 73 -33.12 -6.67 -17.97
CA ASP A 73 -33.94 -6.48 -19.17
C ASP A 73 -35.16 -5.59 -18.87
N ALA A 74 -35.91 -5.88 -17.80
CA ALA A 74 -37.08 -5.08 -17.41
C ALA A 74 -36.73 -3.66 -16.94
N LEU A 75 -35.53 -3.45 -16.39
CA LEU A 75 -35.04 -2.10 -16.06
C LEU A 75 -34.65 -1.34 -17.32
N LYS A 76 -34.00 -2.01 -18.28
CA LYS A 76 -33.60 -1.42 -19.55
C LYS A 76 -34.82 -0.92 -20.33
N ASP A 77 -35.88 -1.72 -20.43
CA ASP A 77 -37.09 -1.33 -21.17
C ASP A 77 -37.74 -0.08 -20.56
N ARG A 78 -37.88 -0.04 -19.23
CA ARG A 78 -38.39 1.14 -18.51
C ARG A 78 -37.52 2.39 -18.68
N LEU A 79 -36.21 2.20 -18.79
CA LEU A 79 -35.26 3.29 -19.04
C LEU A 79 -35.39 3.85 -20.45
N ASP A 80 -35.62 2.99 -21.45
CA ASP A 80 -35.85 3.44 -22.83
C ASP A 80 -37.09 4.34 -22.91
N ASP A 81 -38.20 3.95 -22.26
CA ASP A 81 -39.41 4.78 -22.15
C ASP A 81 -39.14 6.10 -21.41
N ALA A 82 -38.44 6.04 -20.27
CA ALA A 82 -38.13 7.24 -19.49
C ALA A 82 -37.22 8.23 -20.24
N VAL A 83 -36.33 7.74 -21.11
CA VAL A 83 -35.49 8.58 -21.97
C VAL A 83 -36.33 9.29 -23.03
N LEU A 84 -37.34 8.64 -23.59
CA LEU A 84 -38.26 9.25 -24.56
C LEU A 84 -39.10 10.36 -23.90
N ASP A 85 -39.53 10.15 -22.65
CA ASP A 85 -40.38 11.08 -21.92
C ASP A 85 -39.63 12.29 -21.36
N ALA A 86 -38.48 12.07 -20.71
CA ALA A 86 -37.75 13.10 -19.96
C ALA A 86 -36.50 13.65 -20.68
N GLY A 87 -36.09 13.00 -21.78
CA GLY A 87 -34.88 13.31 -22.52
C GLY A 87 -33.61 12.63 -21.96
N ALA A 88 -32.64 12.39 -22.85
CA ALA A 88 -31.45 11.55 -22.57
C ALA A 88 -30.51 12.04 -21.46
N TYR A 89 -30.61 13.30 -21.05
CA TYR A 89 -29.78 13.89 -19.98
C TYR A 89 -30.58 14.29 -18.74
N SER A 90 -31.82 13.81 -18.60
CA SER A 90 -32.61 14.07 -17.39
C SER A 90 -31.85 13.62 -16.13
N PRO A 91 -31.72 14.45 -15.08
CA PRO A 91 -31.06 14.08 -13.83
C PRO A 91 -31.61 12.79 -13.20
N SER A 92 -32.91 12.53 -13.36
CA SER A 92 -33.60 11.35 -12.79
C SER A 92 -33.14 10.02 -13.38
N LEU A 93 -32.42 10.03 -14.50
CA LEU A 93 -31.96 8.82 -15.19
C LEU A 93 -30.62 8.29 -14.69
N ALA A 94 -29.82 9.11 -13.98
CA ALA A 94 -28.48 8.71 -13.55
C ALA A 94 -28.51 7.45 -12.67
N ASP A 95 -29.27 7.48 -11.56
CA ASP A 95 -29.30 6.36 -10.62
C ASP A 95 -29.88 5.07 -11.23
N PRO A 96 -31.02 5.08 -11.96
CA PRO A 96 -31.52 3.87 -12.60
C PRO A 96 -30.57 3.29 -13.66
N ILE A 97 -29.85 4.12 -14.42
CA ILE A 97 -28.82 3.65 -15.35
C ILE A 97 -27.62 3.06 -14.57
N GLY A 98 -27.24 3.65 -13.45
CA GLY A 98 -26.22 3.10 -12.54
C GLY A 98 -26.58 1.71 -12.03
N GLU A 99 -27.83 1.52 -11.58
CA GLU A 99 -28.32 0.21 -11.15
C GLU A 99 -28.30 -0.81 -12.29
N LEU A 100 -28.61 -0.39 -13.53
CA LEU A 100 -28.44 -1.25 -14.70
C LEU A 100 -26.96 -1.65 -14.89
N GLY A 101 -26.03 -0.72 -14.70
CA GLY A 101 -24.60 -0.99 -14.73
C GLY A 101 -24.16 -2.03 -13.69
N LYS A 102 -24.64 -1.90 -12.45
CA LYS A 102 -24.38 -2.86 -11.37
C LYS A 102 -24.94 -4.25 -11.67
N LEU A 103 -26.15 -4.34 -12.23
CA LEU A 103 -26.73 -5.61 -12.67
C LEU A 103 -25.88 -6.26 -13.77
N TYR A 104 -25.43 -5.49 -14.77
CA TYR A 104 -24.54 -6.02 -15.80
C TYR A 104 -23.19 -6.47 -15.25
N SER A 105 -22.62 -5.77 -14.27
CA SER A 105 -21.37 -6.16 -13.60
C SER A 105 -21.55 -7.49 -12.85
N THR A 106 -22.66 -7.66 -12.14
CA THR A 106 -23.03 -8.92 -11.44
C THR A 106 -23.18 -10.08 -12.42
N LEU A 107 -23.68 -9.82 -13.62
CA LEU A 107 -23.81 -10.81 -14.70
C LEU A 107 -22.50 -11.03 -15.49
N CYS A 108 -21.38 -10.42 -15.04
CA CYS A 108 -20.08 -10.39 -15.72
C CYS A 108 -20.16 -9.90 -17.19
N ASN A 109 -21.19 -9.11 -17.51
CA ASN A 109 -21.30 -8.36 -18.75
C ASN A 109 -20.62 -6.99 -18.59
N HIS A 110 -19.32 -7.00 -18.30
CA HIS A 110 -18.52 -5.80 -18.07
C HIS A 110 -18.62 -4.77 -19.21
N PRO A 111 -18.67 -5.15 -20.51
CA PRO A 111 -18.88 -4.17 -21.58
C PRO A 111 -20.19 -3.36 -21.44
N ALA A 112 -21.30 -4.02 -21.09
CA ALA A 112 -22.57 -3.34 -20.88
C ALA A 112 -22.58 -2.54 -19.57
N ALA A 113 -21.93 -3.05 -18.52
CA ALA A 113 -21.76 -2.35 -17.25
C ALA A 113 -20.97 -1.05 -17.42
N LEU A 114 -19.83 -1.11 -18.12
CA LEU A 114 -19.01 0.05 -18.47
C LEU A 114 -19.80 1.09 -19.25
N LYS A 115 -20.63 0.67 -20.22
CA LYS A 115 -21.48 1.60 -20.97
C LYS A 115 -22.47 2.31 -20.05
N ALA A 116 -23.25 1.56 -19.28
CA ALA A 116 -24.26 2.12 -18.38
C ALA A 116 -23.63 3.08 -17.36
N ASN A 117 -22.55 2.67 -16.69
CA ASN A 117 -21.87 3.51 -15.71
C ASN A 117 -21.26 4.79 -16.33
N ARG A 118 -20.76 4.74 -17.57
CA ARG A 118 -20.31 5.95 -18.30
C ARG A 118 -21.47 6.88 -18.65
N ASP A 119 -22.60 6.33 -19.06
CA ASP A 119 -23.80 7.11 -19.40
C ASP A 119 -24.35 7.83 -18.15
N ALA A 120 -24.48 7.12 -17.03
CA ALA A 120 -24.89 7.71 -15.76
C ALA A 120 -23.91 8.78 -15.26
N LEU A 121 -22.59 8.50 -15.35
CA LEU A 121 -21.55 9.47 -15.02
C LEU A 121 -21.65 10.75 -15.87
N GLN A 122 -21.96 10.60 -17.16
CA GLN A 122 -22.14 11.74 -18.06
C GLN A 122 -23.36 12.59 -17.67
N ILE A 123 -24.49 11.97 -17.31
CA ILE A 123 -25.68 12.69 -16.83
C ILE A 123 -25.34 13.50 -15.58
N VAL A 124 -24.66 12.90 -14.60
CA VAL A 124 -24.23 13.63 -13.40
C VAL A 124 -23.31 14.78 -13.75
N ARG A 125 -22.34 14.60 -14.64
CA ARG A 125 -21.41 15.67 -15.04
C ARG A 125 -22.10 16.84 -15.73
N VAL A 126 -23.09 16.56 -16.57
CA VAL A 126 -23.87 17.59 -17.27
C VAL A 126 -24.71 18.40 -16.28
N ASN A 127 -25.33 17.73 -15.31
CA ASN A 127 -26.29 18.38 -14.42
C ASN A 127 -25.67 18.97 -13.14
N GLU A 128 -24.59 18.38 -12.64
CA GLU A 128 -23.98 18.74 -11.34
C GLU A 128 -22.52 19.17 -11.43
N GLY A 129 -21.88 19.00 -12.59
CA GLY A 129 -20.51 19.41 -12.85
C GLY A 129 -19.44 18.34 -12.58
N LEU A 130 -18.21 18.64 -12.99
CA LEU A 130 -17.09 17.68 -13.06
C LEU A 130 -16.50 17.27 -11.72
N LEU A 131 -16.81 17.99 -10.63
CA LEU A 131 -16.33 17.68 -9.28
C LEU A 131 -17.49 17.31 -8.32
N SER A 132 -18.68 17.00 -8.83
CA SER A 132 -19.78 16.55 -7.97
C SER A 132 -19.45 15.21 -7.28
N PRO A 133 -19.65 15.09 -5.96
CA PRO A 133 -19.58 13.82 -5.23
C PRO A 133 -20.55 12.74 -5.75
N ALA A 134 -21.65 13.13 -6.42
CA ALA A 134 -22.59 12.18 -7.01
C ALA A 134 -21.94 11.28 -8.09
N GLN A 135 -20.78 11.67 -8.62
CA GLN A 135 -20.03 10.86 -9.57
C GLN A 135 -19.32 9.65 -8.93
N ILE A 136 -19.07 9.67 -7.61
CA ILE A 136 -18.21 8.69 -6.93
C ILE A 136 -18.69 7.24 -7.10
N PRO A 137 -19.98 6.91 -6.93
CA PRO A 137 -20.44 5.53 -7.10
C PRO A 137 -20.14 4.98 -8.51
N TYR A 138 -20.38 5.79 -9.55
CA TYR A 138 -20.15 5.41 -10.94
C TYR A 138 -18.66 5.24 -11.24
N LEU A 139 -17.81 6.15 -10.74
CA LEU A 139 -16.36 6.04 -10.91
C LEU A 139 -15.77 4.80 -10.22
N ARG A 140 -16.29 4.41 -9.04
CA ARG A 140 -15.89 3.17 -8.38
C ARG A 140 -16.33 1.95 -9.19
N ALA A 141 -17.57 1.91 -9.65
CA ALA A 141 -18.07 0.81 -10.48
C ALA A 141 -17.26 0.65 -11.77
N LEU A 142 -16.93 1.76 -12.45
CA LEU A 142 -16.02 1.75 -13.60
C LEU A 142 -14.66 1.17 -13.24
N ALA A 143 -14.07 1.57 -12.11
CA ALA A 143 -12.78 1.04 -11.69
C ALA A 143 -12.79 -0.48 -11.50
N ASP A 144 -13.87 -1.02 -10.93
CA ASP A 144 -14.03 -2.45 -10.71
C ASP A 144 -14.26 -3.22 -12.03
N ASP A 145 -15.12 -2.72 -12.92
CA ASP A 145 -15.37 -3.33 -14.23
C ASP A 145 -14.14 -3.31 -15.14
N TYR A 146 -13.40 -2.20 -15.18
CA TYR A 146 -12.14 -2.12 -15.93
C TYR A 146 -11.11 -3.10 -15.40
N GLN A 147 -11.00 -3.24 -14.06
CA GLN A 147 -10.09 -4.21 -13.49
C GLN A 147 -10.49 -5.64 -13.86
N ALA A 148 -11.78 -5.96 -13.83
CA ALA A 148 -12.28 -7.31 -14.14
C ALA A 148 -11.89 -7.76 -15.55
N ILE A 149 -11.81 -6.82 -16.51
CA ILE A 149 -11.37 -7.10 -17.89
C ILE A 149 -9.86 -6.90 -18.12
N GLY A 150 -9.08 -6.59 -17.07
CA GLY A 150 -7.64 -6.38 -17.15
C GLY A 150 -7.19 -5.01 -17.66
N ASP A 151 -8.09 -4.04 -17.79
CA ASP A 151 -7.76 -2.64 -18.14
C ASP A 151 -7.36 -1.85 -16.88
N PHE A 152 -6.16 -2.18 -16.37
CA PHE A 152 -5.62 -1.59 -15.14
C PHE A 152 -5.42 -0.07 -15.23
N ALA A 153 -5.09 0.46 -16.41
CA ALA A 153 -4.90 1.89 -16.62
C ALA A 153 -6.21 2.66 -16.47
N SER A 154 -7.29 2.21 -17.14
CA SER A 154 -8.60 2.84 -17.00
C SER A 154 -9.18 2.66 -15.60
N ALA A 155 -8.91 1.52 -14.95
CA ALA A 155 -9.28 1.30 -13.56
C ALA A 155 -8.64 2.33 -12.62
N GLN A 156 -7.32 2.53 -12.74
CA GLN A 156 -6.60 3.53 -11.96
C GLN A 156 -7.06 4.95 -12.24
N GLN A 157 -7.26 5.31 -13.50
CA GLN A 157 -7.74 6.64 -13.86
C GLN A 157 -9.12 6.95 -13.27
N SER A 158 -9.98 5.93 -13.16
CA SER A 158 -11.29 6.05 -12.53
C SER A 158 -11.17 6.32 -11.02
N LEU A 159 -10.30 5.59 -10.31
CA LEU A 159 -10.02 5.85 -8.88
C LEU A 159 -9.32 7.18 -8.65
N ARG A 160 -8.39 7.58 -9.52
CA ARG A 160 -7.77 8.90 -9.45
C ARG A 160 -8.77 10.02 -9.66
N SER A 161 -9.81 9.79 -10.47
CA SER A 161 -10.92 10.74 -10.62
C SER A 161 -11.75 10.85 -9.33
N VAL A 162 -11.97 9.75 -8.59
CA VAL A 162 -12.55 9.81 -7.23
C VAL A 162 -11.67 10.64 -6.29
N PHE A 163 -10.35 10.39 -6.30
CA PHE A 163 -9.40 11.18 -5.52
C PHE A 163 -9.46 12.69 -5.85
N ARG A 164 -9.65 13.03 -7.13
CA ARG A 164 -9.84 14.41 -7.60
C ARG A 164 -11.14 15.04 -7.13
N VAL A 165 -12.24 14.29 -7.13
CA VAL A 165 -13.53 14.74 -6.57
C VAL A 165 -13.39 15.05 -5.08
N HIS A 166 -12.56 14.30 -4.35
CA HIS A 166 -12.18 14.59 -2.96
C HIS A 166 -11.14 15.72 -2.80
N GLY A 167 -10.85 16.48 -3.86
CA GLY A 167 -9.93 17.61 -3.80
C GLY A 167 -8.46 17.23 -3.76
N MET A 168 -8.09 16.02 -4.22
CA MET A 168 -6.70 15.54 -4.28
C MET A 168 -6.02 15.53 -2.90
N GLY A 169 -6.77 15.20 -1.86
CA GLY A 169 -6.23 15.17 -0.50
C GLY A 169 -5.92 16.54 0.10
N ARG A 170 -6.32 17.64 -0.55
CA ARG A 170 -6.19 19.00 -0.02
C ARG A 170 -7.40 19.38 0.82
N GLY A 171 -7.17 20.22 1.84
CA GLY A 171 -8.25 20.66 2.73
C GLY A 171 -8.59 19.60 3.79
N LYS A 172 -9.79 19.71 4.38
CA LYS A 172 -10.18 18.83 5.51
C LYS A 172 -10.66 17.50 4.97
N LEU A 173 -10.04 16.41 5.42
CA LEU A 173 -10.44 15.06 5.07
C LEU A 173 -11.60 14.60 5.95
N ASN A 174 -12.65 14.09 5.31
CA ASN A 174 -13.65 13.26 5.98
C ASN A 174 -13.29 11.78 5.79
N ASP A 175 -13.99 10.90 6.50
CA ASP A 175 -13.72 9.46 6.48
C ASP A 175 -13.88 8.85 5.08
N ALA A 176 -14.83 9.33 4.27
CA ALA A 176 -15.04 8.82 2.92
C ALA A 176 -13.85 9.17 2.00
N ALA A 177 -13.40 10.42 2.04
CA ALA A 177 -12.23 10.89 1.32
C ALA A 177 -10.97 10.13 1.72
N LEU A 178 -10.73 9.96 3.03
CA LEU A 178 -9.59 9.18 3.52
C LEU A 178 -9.62 7.74 3.00
N ARG A 179 -10.76 7.06 3.12
CA ARG A 179 -10.91 5.67 2.64
C ARG A 179 -10.67 5.56 1.14
N ASP A 180 -11.23 6.46 0.34
CA ASP A 180 -11.08 6.44 -1.12
C ASP A 180 -9.66 6.72 -1.57
N SER A 181 -8.99 7.71 -0.97
CA SER A 181 -7.58 8.01 -1.26
C SER A 181 -6.69 6.81 -0.91
N LEU A 182 -6.87 6.21 0.27
CA LEU A 182 -6.11 5.04 0.67
C LEU A 182 -6.36 3.82 -0.24
N ALA A 183 -7.59 3.64 -0.72
CA ALA A 183 -7.94 2.59 -1.67
C ALA A 183 -7.29 2.82 -3.05
N TYR A 184 -7.27 4.06 -3.54
CA TYR A 184 -6.55 4.45 -4.76
C TYR A 184 -5.06 4.08 -4.66
N PHE A 185 -4.37 4.50 -3.59
CA PHE A 185 -2.95 4.19 -3.40
C PHE A 185 -2.70 2.67 -3.23
N ALA A 186 -3.57 1.98 -2.49
CA ALA A 186 -3.46 0.52 -2.32
C ALA A 186 -3.65 -0.23 -3.64
N ARG A 187 -4.59 0.21 -4.49
CA ARG A 187 -4.81 -0.41 -5.80
C ARG A 187 -3.60 -0.22 -6.71
N ALA A 188 -2.96 0.95 -6.70
CA ALA A 188 -1.79 1.19 -7.54
C ALA A 188 -0.62 0.28 -7.15
N ARG A 189 -0.40 0.09 -5.84
CA ARG A 189 0.56 -0.90 -5.33
C ARG A 189 0.19 -2.33 -5.74
N ALA A 190 -1.08 -2.70 -5.65
CA ALA A 190 -1.55 -4.04 -6.01
C ALA A 190 -1.28 -4.35 -7.50
N ILE A 191 -1.57 -3.40 -8.40
CA ILE A 191 -1.28 -3.54 -9.83
C ILE A 191 0.23 -3.65 -10.05
N PHE A 192 1.03 -2.82 -9.38
CA PHE A 192 2.49 -2.80 -9.53
C PHE A 192 3.18 -4.12 -9.16
N ILE A 193 2.61 -4.88 -8.21
CA ILE A 193 3.14 -6.18 -7.79
C ILE A 193 2.46 -7.37 -8.50
N ASP A 194 1.32 -7.16 -9.17
CA ASP A 194 0.58 -8.23 -9.85
C ASP A 194 1.37 -8.77 -11.06
N PRO A 195 1.71 -10.07 -11.11
CA PRO A 195 2.46 -10.65 -12.23
C PRO A 195 1.69 -10.64 -13.56
N ARG A 196 0.36 -10.44 -13.54
CA ARG A 196 -0.48 -10.31 -14.74
C ARG A 196 -0.44 -8.90 -15.32
N SER A 197 0.00 -7.91 -14.54
CA SER A 197 0.20 -6.55 -15.05
C SER A 197 1.56 -6.46 -15.76
N ARG A 198 1.68 -5.59 -16.77
CA ARG A 198 2.97 -5.37 -17.46
C ARG A 198 3.93 -4.47 -16.67
N GLY A 199 3.82 -4.46 -15.35
CA GLY A 199 4.61 -3.57 -14.50
C GLY A 199 4.31 -2.11 -14.82
N GLU A 200 3.04 -1.70 -14.60
CA GLU A 200 2.50 -0.35 -14.82
C GLU A 200 3.17 0.68 -13.88
N LEU A 201 4.47 0.91 -14.08
CA LEU A 201 5.35 1.78 -13.29
C LEU A 201 4.81 3.20 -13.21
N SER A 202 4.27 3.71 -14.32
CA SER A 202 3.69 5.04 -14.40
C SER A 202 2.52 5.21 -13.43
N LEU A 203 1.62 4.22 -13.36
CA LEU A 203 0.48 4.23 -12.44
C LEU A 203 0.94 4.19 -10.97
N PHE A 204 1.96 3.37 -10.67
CA PHE A 204 2.55 3.34 -9.33
C PHE A 204 3.14 4.70 -8.95
N PHE A 205 3.92 5.33 -9.83
CA PHE A 205 4.55 6.61 -9.52
C PHE A 205 3.57 7.78 -9.47
N GLU A 206 2.51 7.77 -10.29
CA GLU A 206 1.43 8.75 -10.19
C GLU A 206 0.78 8.68 -8.79
N ALA A 207 0.37 7.47 -8.37
CA ALA A 207 -0.21 7.26 -7.05
C ALA A 207 0.80 7.46 -5.90
N PHE A 208 2.09 7.21 -6.13
CA PHE A 208 3.16 7.49 -5.18
C PHE A 208 3.22 8.99 -4.88
N ASN A 209 3.31 9.81 -5.93
CA ASN A 209 3.41 11.26 -5.80
C ASN A 209 2.12 11.84 -5.22
N ASP A 210 0.95 11.38 -5.69
CA ASP A 210 -0.34 11.80 -5.14
C ASP A 210 -0.45 11.47 -3.63
N ASN A 211 0.12 10.34 -3.17
CA ASN A 211 0.16 9.96 -1.74
C ASN A 211 1.16 10.80 -0.94
N GLU A 212 2.34 11.09 -1.49
CA GLU A 212 3.33 11.99 -0.87
C GLU A 212 2.76 13.40 -0.72
N ASP A 213 2.22 13.98 -1.79
CA ASP A 213 1.58 15.30 -1.81
C ASP A 213 0.43 15.40 -0.79
N MET A 214 -0.42 14.36 -0.73
CA MET A 214 -1.51 14.30 0.26
C MET A 214 -0.97 14.21 1.69
N LEU A 215 0.03 13.37 1.93
CA LEU A 215 0.65 13.24 3.26
C LEU A 215 1.21 14.61 3.70
N GLU A 216 2.05 15.24 2.88
CA GLU A 216 2.65 16.54 3.17
C GLU A 216 1.58 17.60 3.48
N ALA A 217 0.57 17.74 2.61
CA ALA A 217 -0.51 18.72 2.79
C ALA A 217 -1.32 18.49 4.07
N GLN A 218 -1.48 17.24 4.51
CA GLN A 218 -2.22 16.92 5.73
C GLN A 218 -1.36 17.12 6.98
N LEU A 219 -0.06 16.80 6.94
CA LEU A 219 0.85 16.99 8.07
C LEU A 219 1.02 18.47 8.45
N GLU A 220 0.81 19.40 7.51
CA GLU A 220 0.78 20.85 7.76
C GLU A 220 -0.44 21.33 8.55
N ARG A 221 -1.46 20.48 8.76
CA ARG A 221 -2.67 20.83 9.48
C ARG A 221 -2.55 20.58 10.99
N ASP A 222 -2.87 21.60 11.77
CA ASP A 222 -2.91 21.50 13.24
C ASP A 222 -4.07 20.63 13.77
N ASP A 223 -5.14 20.45 12.98
CA ASP A 223 -6.35 19.70 13.38
C ASP A 223 -6.36 18.23 12.90
N LEU A 224 -5.22 17.73 12.39
CA LEU A 224 -5.14 16.36 11.89
C LEU A 224 -5.20 15.35 13.05
N ALA A 225 -6.25 14.52 13.06
CA ALA A 225 -6.36 13.44 14.02
C ALA A 225 -5.21 12.43 13.87
N TYR A 226 -4.68 11.95 15.00
CA TYR A 226 -3.57 11.00 15.04
C TYR A 226 -3.85 9.74 14.19
N ALA A 227 -5.05 9.16 14.28
CA ALA A 227 -5.41 7.98 13.48
C ALA A 227 -5.34 8.22 11.96
N THR A 228 -5.72 9.41 11.50
CA THR A 228 -5.61 9.81 10.08
C THR A 228 -4.15 9.97 9.69
N ARG A 229 -3.35 10.62 10.53
CA ARG A 229 -1.90 10.76 10.35
C ARG A 229 -1.23 9.39 10.22
N GLU A 230 -1.48 8.48 11.16
CA GLU A 230 -0.95 7.11 11.14
C GLU A 230 -1.35 6.40 9.84
N ALA A 231 -2.62 6.48 9.43
CA ALA A 231 -3.09 5.81 8.21
C ALA A 231 -2.38 6.30 6.94
N LEU A 232 -2.18 7.61 6.80
CA LEU A 232 -1.47 8.20 5.66
C LEU A 232 0.02 7.85 5.67
N SER A 233 0.66 7.99 6.83
CA SER A 233 2.07 7.63 7.02
C SER A 233 2.32 6.15 6.74
N VAL A 234 1.47 5.24 7.22
CA VAL A 234 1.59 3.80 6.93
C VAL A 234 1.34 3.50 5.45
N SER A 235 0.41 4.21 4.80
CA SER A 235 0.22 4.09 3.34
C SER A 235 1.47 4.51 2.57
N HIS A 236 2.11 5.62 2.95
CA HIS A 236 3.34 6.07 2.30
C HIS A 236 4.53 5.15 2.63
N LEU A 237 4.65 4.63 3.86
CA LEU A 237 5.67 3.64 4.22
C LEU A 237 5.63 2.39 3.34
N ARG A 238 4.43 1.92 2.97
CA ARG A 238 4.26 0.80 2.01
C ARG A 238 4.83 1.11 0.64
N ASN A 239 4.71 2.35 0.17
CA ASN A 239 5.35 2.79 -1.07
C ASN A 239 6.88 2.72 -0.95
N LEU A 240 7.43 3.15 0.19
CA LEU A 240 8.89 3.13 0.44
C LEU A 240 9.44 1.69 0.51
N TYR A 241 8.69 0.74 1.08
CA TYR A 241 9.04 -0.68 1.02
C TYR A 241 9.15 -1.19 -0.42
N LEU A 242 8.18 -0.87 -1.28
CA LEU A 242 8.20 -1.30 -2.68
C LEU A 242 9.33 -0.64 -3.47
N LEU A 243 9.62 0.64 -3.19
CA LEU A 243 10.72 1.37 -3.81
C LEU A 243 12.09 0.75 -3.45
N LEU A 244 12.28 0.34 -2.21
CA LEU A 244 13.50 -0.37 -1.77
C LEU A 244 13.51 -1.86 -2.12
N GLY A 245 12.37 -2.47 -2.37
CA GLY A 245 12.27 -3.89 -2.74
C GLY A 245 12.39 -4.14 -4.25
N THR A 246 12.46 -3.10 -5.07
CA THR A 246 12.43 -3.23 -6.52
C THR A 246 13.79 -2.86 -7.13
N ASP A 247 14.31 -3.76 -7.97
CA ASP A 247 15.36 -3.42 -8.93
C ASP A 247 14.72 -2.74 -10.16
N PHE A 248 14.78 -1.41 -10.18
CA PHE A 248 14.19 -0.64 -11.28
C PHE A 248 15.00 -0.69 -12.56
N ALA A 249 16.28 -1.08 -12.54
CA ALA A 249 17.05 -1.25 -13.78
C ALA A 249 16.52 -2.46 -14.56
N VAL A 250 16.23 -3.55 -13.86
CA VAL A 250 15.55 -4.71 -14.45
C VAL A 250 14.12 -4.35 -14.84
N THR A 251 13.37 -3.70 -13.95
CA THR A 251 11.95 -3.39 -14.19
C THR A 251 11.74 -2.39 -15.35
N SER A 252 12.62 -1.39 -15.50
CA SER A 252 12.54 -0.42 -16.60
C SER A 252 12.88 -1.04 -17.95
N SER A 253 13.81 -2.00 -17.99
CA SER A 253 14.17 -2.73 -19.22
C SER A 253 13.08 -3.66 -19.74
N LEU A 254 12.16 -4.08 -18.86
CA LEU A 254 11.00 -4.91 -19.19
C LEU A 254 9.75 -4.09 -19.55
N SER A 255 9.75 -2.80 -19.20
CA SER A 255 8.71 -1.86 -19.61
C SER A 255 9.02 -1.29 -21.00
N ALA A 256 7.99 -0.89 -21.75
CA ALA A 256 8.15 -0.23 -23.05
C ALA A 256 8.85 1.14 -22.96
N ASP A 257 9.08 1.66 -21.75
CA ASP A 257 9.71 2.95 -21.45
C ASP A 257 11.15 2.82 -20.91
N ALA A 258 11.99 2.08 -21.64
CA ALA A 258 13.39 1.81 -21.28
C ALA A 258 14.32 3.04 -21.25
N ALA A 259 13.83 4.24 -21.60
CA ALA A 259 14.60 5.48 -21.69
C ALA A 259 14.02 6.64 -20.87
N SER A 260 13.36 6.37 -19.74
CA SER A 260 12.80 7.47 -18.91
C SER A 260 13.83 8.05 -17.91
N PRO A 261 13.90 9.39 -17.75
CA PRO A 261 14.59 10.07 -16.66
C PRO A 261 14.21 9.57 -15.24
N ALA A 262 13.14 8.78 -15.14
CA ALA A 262 12.69 8.15 -13.92
C ALA A 262 13.70 7.12 -13.40
N ALA A 263 14.36 6.32 -14.23
CA ALA A 263 15.33 5.31 -13.77
C ALA A 263 16.51 5.95 -13.00
N ASP A 264 17.07 7.04 -13.52
CA ASP A 264 18.17 7.78 -12.88
C ASP A 264 17.73 8.57 -11.63
N PHE A 265 16.50 9.06 -11.60
CA PHE A 265 15.90 9.65 -10.39
C PHE A 265 15.71 8.58 -9.31
N LEU A 266 15.30 7.38 -9.69
CA LEU A 266 14.97 6.29 -8.78
C LEU A 266 16.19 5.72 -8.07
N GLN A 267 17.29 5.51 -8.78
CA GLN A 267 18.55 5.09 -8.17
C GLN A 267 19.06 6.12 -7.15
N ARG A 268 18.87 7.42 -7.42
CA ARG A 268 19.20 8.50 -6.48
C ARG A 268 18.22 8.58 -5.30
N SER A 269 16.94 8.27 -5.51
CA SER A 269 15.89 8.29 -4.48
C SER A 269 16.03 7.16 -3.45
N GLN A 270 16.51 5.98 -3.85
CA GLN A 270 16.70 4.83 -2.96
C GLN A 270 17.69 5.15 -1.83
N MET A 271 18.72 5.96 -2.09
CA MET A 271 19.72 6.38 -1.08
C MET A 271 19.11 7.15 0.10
N LEU A 272 18.03 7.91 -0.11
CA LEU A 272 17.36 8.70 0.92
C LEU A 272 16.12 8.00 1.50
N THR A 273 15.68 6.91 0.88
CA THR A 273 14.40 6.26 1.19
C THR A 273 14.40 5.68 2.61
N TYR A 274 15.49 5.05 3.06
CA TYR A 274 15.65 4.60 4.45
C TYR A 274 15.38 5.74 5.45
N GLY A 275 15.98 6.90 5.19
CA GLY A 275 15.85 8.09 6.04
C GLY A 275 14.41 8.57 6.13
N LYS A 276 13.71 8.66 4.99
CA LYS A 276 12.29 9.04 4.93
C LYS A 276 11.41 8.12 5.78
N GLY A 277 11.51 6.80 5.60
CA GLY A 277 10.69 5.85 6.35
C GLY A 277 10.98 5.83 7.85
N ARG A 278 12.26 6.05 8.24
CA ARG A 278 12.66 6.16 9.64
C ARG A 278 12.07 7.40 10.31
N VAL A 279 12.24 8.58 9.70
CA VAL A 279 11.70 9.85 10.22
C VAL A 279 10.19 9.77 10.38
N LEU A 280 9.50 9.24 9.36
CA LEU A 280 8.05 9.07 9.38
C LEU A 280 7.56 8.23 10.57
N LEU A 281 8.27 7.16 10.93
CA LEU A 281 7.94 6.30 12.06
C LEU A 281 8.33 6.92 13.41
N GLU A 282 9.47 7.60 13.48
CA GLU A 282 9.91 8.31 14.70
C GLU A 282 8.95 9.45 15.08
N GLU A 283 8.48 10.23 14.10
CA GLU A 283 7.49 11.30 14.32
C GLU A 283 6.15 10.73 14.83
N LEU A 284 5.64 9.65 14.22
CA LEU A 284 4.44 8.97 14.74
C LEU A 284 4.63 8.48 16.18
N ILE A 285 5.80 7.93 16.51
CA ILE A 285 6.11 7.44 17.87
C ILE A 285 6.12 8.61 18.87
N GLU A 286 6.70 9.75 18.48
CA GLU A 286 6.73 10.95 19.31
C GLU A 286 5.33 11.47 19.60
N GLU A 287 4.46 11.51 18.59
CA GLU A 287 3.07 11.98 18.73
C GLU A 287 2.18 10.99 19.50
N ALA A 288 2.44 9.69 19.39
CA ALA A 288 1.70 8.63 20.06
C ALA A 288 1.89 8.60 21.60
N GLN A 289 2.58 9.58 22.20
CA GLN A 289 2.70 9.70 23.66
C GLN A 289 1.35 9.81 24.38
N ASN A 290 0.34 10.39 23.71
CA ASN A 290 -1.01 10.54 24.26
C ASN A 290 -1.94 9.36 23.91
N GLU A 291 -1.46 8.40 23.11
CA GLU A 291 -2.20 7.21 22.71
C GLU A 291 -1.95 6.06 23.71
N PRO A 292 -2.78 4.99 23.70
CA PRO A 292 -2.53 3.81 24.51
C PRO A 292 -1.11 3.25 24.27
N PRO A 293 -0.40 2.74 25.31
CA PRO A 293 0.96 2.21 25.16
C PRO A 293 1.11 1.17 24.04
N LEU A 294 0.07 0.38 23.80
CA LEU A 294 0.04 -0.61 22.72
C LEU A 294 0.18 0.02 21.32
N THR A 295 -0.31 1.24 21.10
CA THR A 295 -0.13 1.98 19.84
C THR A 295 1.36 2.23 19.61
N ARG A 296 2.07 2.77 20.61
CA ARG A 296 3.53 2.97 20.55
C ARG A 296 4.28 1.65 20.35
N ALA A 297 3.87 0.58 21.03
CA ALA A 297 4.47 -0.74 20.87
C ALA A 297 4.41 -1.24 19.42
N ARG A 298 3.26 -1.04 18.74
CA ARG A 298 3.10 -1.41 17.32
C ARG A 298 3.96 -0.55 16.39
N LEU A 299 4.11 0.74 16.68
CA LEU A 299 4.97 1.62 15.89
C LEU A 299 6.45 1.24 16.05
N TYR A 300 6.89 0.91 17.26
CA TYR A 300 8.25 0.39 17.48
C TYR A 300 8.50 -0.94 16.77
N LEU A 301 7.50 -1.84 16.71
CA LEU A 301 7.58 -3.04 15.85
C LEU A 301 7.75 -2.66 14.38
N ARG A 302 6.98 -1.68 13.86
CA ARG A 302 7.11 -1.21 12.47
C ARG A 302 8.49 -0.56 12.20
N LEU A 303 9.01 0.22 13.15
CA LEU A 303 10.34 0.84 13.06
C LEU A 303 11.44 -0.22 13.06
N GLY A 304 11.33 -1.21 13.94
CA GLY A 304 12.23 -2.36 13.95
C GLY A 304 12.19 -3.11 12.62
N ASN A 305 11.00 -3.38 12.07
CA ASN A 305 10.84 -4.03 10.75
C ASN A 305 11.50 -3.21 9.63
N TRP A 306 11.31 -1.88 9.64
CA TRP A 306 11.93 -0.97 8.68
C TRP A 306 13.45 -0.96 8.77
N GLN A 307 13.99 -0.89 9.98
CA GLN A 307 15.42 -0.94 10.25
C GLN A 307 16.02 -2.29 9.87
N GLN A 308 15.33 -3.38 10.19
CA GLN A 308 15.74 -4.74 9.85
C GLN A 308 15.81 -4.95 8.33
N TRP A 309 14.78 -4.51 7.60
CA TRP A 309 14.74 -4.50 6.14
C TRP A 309 15.91 -3.72 5.50
N ASN A 310 16.37 -2.67 6.18
CA ASN A 310 17.48 -1.83 5.73
C ASN A 310 18.83 -2.21 6.37
N ALA A 311 18.96 -3.45 6.86
CA ALA A 311 20.18 -4.01 7.47
C ALA A 311 20.75 -3.20 8.65
N LYS A 312 19.90 -2.51 9.42
CA LYS A 312 20.26 -1.76 10.64
C LYS A 312 19.93 -2.59 11.90
N TRP A 313 20.53 -3.78 12.01
CA TRP A 313 20.12 -4.80 12.98
C TRP A 313 20.18 -4.37 14.46
N GLY A 314 21.22 -3.62 14.84
CA GLY A 314 21.34 -3.11 16.22
C GLY A 314 20.17 -2.19 16.58
N GLN A 315 19.90 -1.20 15.72
CA GLN A 315 18.77 -0.29 15.87
C GLN A 315 17.44 -1.04 15.85
N ALA A 316 17.32 -2.05 14.97
CA ALA A 316 16.12 -2.89 14.90
C ALA A 316 15.86 -3.61 16.23
N CYS A 317 16.88 -4.21 16.84
CA CYS A 317 16.77 -4.85 18.15
C CYS A 317 16.42 -3.87 19.27
N ASP A 318 16.99 -2.66 19.26
CA ASP A 318 16.62 -1.61 20.22
C ASP A 318 15.14 -1.24 20.07
N SER A 319 14.66 -1.06 18.82
CA SER A 319 13.24 -0.80 18.54
C SER A 319 12.34 -1.96 18.97
N TYR A 320 12.74 -3.21 18.75
CA TYR A 320 11.96 -4.37 19.21
C TYR A 320 11.93 -4.50 20.73
N ALA A 321 12.99 -4.12 21.43
CA ALA A 321 13.02 -4.06 22.90
C ALA A 321 11.98 -3.05 23.42
N LEU A 322 11.91 -1.87 22.81
CA LEU A 322 10.88 -0.87 23.11
C LEU A 322 9.48 -1.37 22.76
N ALA A 323 9.31 -2.07 21.63
CA ALA A 323 8.04 -2.70 21.27
C ALA A 323 7.57 -3.70 22.35
N TRP A 324 8.49 -4.50 22.89
CA TRP A 324 8.22 -5.45 23.97
C TRP A 324 7.85 -4.77 25.28
N GLU A 325 8.59 -3.72 25.67
CA GLU A 325 8.37 -2.92 26.86
C GLU A 325 6.98 -2.25 26.84
N PHE A 326 6.65 -1.57 25.74
CA PHE A 326 5.38 -0.85 25.60
C PHE A 326 4.19 -1.77 25.32
N ALA A 327 4.40 -3.05 25.01
CA ALA A 327 3.33 -4.04 24.83
C ALA A 327 2.65 -4.38 26.16
N THR A 328 1.81 -3.45 26.63
CA THR A 328 1.02 -3.53 27.86
C THR A 328 -0.45 -3.28 27.56
N GLY A 329 -1.35 -3.65 28.48
CA GLY A 329 -2.80 -3.46 28.32
C GLY A 329 -3.47 -4.49 27.39
N LYS A 330 -4.71 -4.19 26.99
CA LYS A 330 -5.56 -5.10 26.19
C LYS A 330 -4.96 -5.34 24.81
N GLY A 331 -4.66 -6.60 24.48
CA GLY A 331 -4.07 -7.00 23.19
C GLY A 331 -2.53 -7.10 23.20
N SER A 332 -1.89 -6.79 24.31
CA SER A 332 -0.43 -6.97 24.49
C SER A 332 0.04 -8.41 24.31
N GLU A 333 -0.73 -9.39 24.79
CA GLU A 333 -0.40 -10.81 24.64
C GLU A 333 -0.31 -11.23 23.16
N ALA A 334 -1.25 -10.76 22.33
CA ALA A 334 -1.23 -11.02 20.89
C ALA A 334 0.01 -10.41 20.23
N LEU A 335 0.37 -9.18 20.61
CA LEU A 335 1.58 -8.52 20.11
C LEU A 335 2.86 -9.22 20.58
N ARG A 336 2.94 -9.64 21.85
CA ARG A 336 4.10 -10.39 22.37
C ARG A 336 4.24 -11.76 21.71
N LYS A 337 3.13 -12.43 21.42
CA LYS A 337 3.13 -13.69 20.65
C LYS A 337 3.61 -13.48 19.21
N GLN A 338 3.25 -12.36 18.59
CA GLN A 338 3.76 -11.96 17.28
C GLN A 338 5.28 -11.69 17.36
N LEU A 339 5.73 -10.88 18.31
CA LEU A 339 7.13 -10.55 18.54
C LEU A 339 7.99 -11.80 18.82
N ALA A 340 7.51 -12.73 19.64
CA ALA A 340 8.23 -13.95 19.97
C ALA A 340 8.51 -14.88 18.77
N ARG A 341 7.70 -14.76 17.71
CA ARG A 341 7.86 -15.55 16.49
C ARG A 341 8.67 -14.76 15.47
N PRO A 342 9.69 -15.37 14.82
CA PRO A 342 10.30 -14.77 13.64
C PRO A 342 9.26 -14.54 12.53
N ALA A 343 9.54 -13.61 11.61
CA ALA A 343 8.65 -13.34 10.48
C ALA A 343 9.47 -12.92 9.23
N LEU A 344 8.99 -13.30 8.04
CA LEU A 344 9.51 -12.74 6.79
C LEU A 344 9.11 -11.27 6.69
N LEU A 345 10.02 -10.45 6.17
CA LEU A 345 9.80 -9.02 5.96
C LEU A 345 9.50 -8.71 4.49
N PRO A 346 8.72 -7.66 4.22
CA PRO A 346 7.99 -6.82 5.18
C PRO A 346 6.78 -7.56 5.74
N GLU A 347 6.65 -7.54 7.07
CA GLU A 347 5.51 -8.12 7.80
C GLU A 347 4.29 -7.17 7.73
N ASP A 348 3.79 -6.91 6.53
CA ASP A 348 2.59 -6.10 6.28
C ASP A 348 1.64 -6.86 5.35
N THR A 349 0.60 -7.45 5.93
CA THR A 349 -0.39 -8.23 5.18
C THR A 349 -1.13 -7.40 4.13
N GLY A 350 -1.35 -6.11 4.40
CA GLY A 350 -2.03 -5.22 3.47
C GLY A 350 -1.20 -4.89 2.22
N LEU A 351 0.12 -5.08 2.28
CA LEU A 351 1.00 -4.88 1.13
C LEU A 351 0.91 -6.04 0.13
N TRP A 352 0.73 -7.26 0.62
CA TRP A 352 0.84 -8.49 -0.17
C TRP A 352 -0.49 -9.18 -0.45
N ALA A 353 -1.59 -8.70 0.13
CA ALA A 353 -2.90 -9.34 0.04
C ALA A 353 -3.37 -9.61 -1.40
N SER A 354 -3.07 -8.74 -2.37
CA SER A 354 -3.48 -8.95 -3.77
C SER A 354 -2.82 -10.18 -4.41
N LEU A 355 -1.60 -10.52 -4.00
CA LEU A 355 -0.87 -11.70 -4.48
C LEU A 355 -1.49 -13.01 -3.97
N LEU A 356 -2.37 -12.94 -2.97
CA LEU A 356 -3.14 -14.08 -2.46
C LEU A 356 -4.44 -14.33 -3.24
N ASN A 357 -4.73 -13.55 -4.29
CA ASN A 357 -5.87 -13.81 -5.19
C ASN A 357 -5.71 -15.20 -5.84
N PRO A 358 -6.73 -16.10 -5.78
CA PRO A 358 -6.67 -17.42 -6.39
C PRO A 358 -6.49 -17.39 -7.93
N ASP A 359 -6.92 -16.33 -8.60
CA ASP A 359 -6.82 -16.18 -10.07
C ASP A 359 -5.40 -15.85 -10.54
N ILE A 360 -4.48 -15.56 -9.62
CA ILE A 360 -3.05 -15.41 -9.94
C ILE A 360 -2.46 -16.80 -10.10
N ALA A 361 -2.03 -17.13 -11.32
CA ALA A 361 -1.32 -18.37 -11.61
C ALA A 361 -0.08 -18.52 -10.72
N VAL A 362 0.13 -19.74 -10.21
CA VAL A 362 1.29 -20.10 -9.41
C VAL A 362 2.05 -21.23 -10.06
N LYS A 363 3.37 -21.15 -10.03
CA LYS A 363 4.25 -22.24 -10.47
C LYS A 363 4.15 -23.48 -9.59
N ALA A 364 4.00 -23.26 -8.28
CA ALA A 364 3.98 -24.30 -7.28
C ALA A 364 3.51 -23.76 -5.92
N SER A 365 2.94 -24.66 -5.11
CA SER A 365 2.79 -24.45 -3.66
C SER A 365 3.93 -25.10 -2.89
N ILE A 366 4.45 -24.40 -1.88
CA ILE A 366 5.66 -24.81 -1.17
C ILE A 366 5.42 -24.76 0.34
N VAL A 367 5.82 -25.82 1.04
CA VAL A 367 5.92 -25.83 2.50
C VAL A 367 7.39 -25.72 2.88
N ALA A 368 7.74 -24.65 3.60
CA ALA A 368 9.11 -24.38 4.02
C ALA A 368 9.25 -24.32 5.55
N GLY A 369 10.37 -24.83 6.05
CA GLY A 369 10.86 -24.62 7.40
C GLY A 369 12.26 -24.03 7.37
N PHE A 370 12.56 -23.10 8.26
CA PHE A 370 13.88 -22.46 8.33
C PHE A 370 14.16 -21.84 9.69
N ARG A 371 15.46 -21.69 9.99
CA ARG A 371 15.95 -21.01 11.19
C ARG A 371 16.26 -19.55 10.87
N VAL A 372 15.81 -18.66 11.74
CA VAL A 372 16.15 -17.23 11.71
C VAL A 372 17.13 -16.97 12.85
N SER A 373 18.29 -16.38 12.56
CA SER A 373 19.29 -16.01 13.57
C SER A 373 18.79 -14.84 14.43
N ALA A 374 19.46 -14.51 15.55
CA ALA A 374 19.14 -13.31 16.33
C ALA A 374 19.37 -12.00 15.54
N ARG A 375 20.15 -12.05 14.45
CA ARG A 375 20.35 -10.94 13.52
C ARG A 375 19.33 -10.92 12.38
N GLY A 376 18.52 -11.96 12.24
CA GLY A 376 17.52 -12.11 11.17
C GLY A 376 17.99 -12.90 9.95
N ASP A 377 19.17 -13.53 9.98
CA ASP A 377 19.68 -14.32 8.86
C ASP A 377 18.93 -15.66 8.75
N ILE A 378 18.52 -16.02 7.53
CA ILE A 378 17.81 -17.28 7.26
C ILE A 378 18.81 -18.40 6.95
N SER A 379 18.67 -19.53 7.63
CA SER A 379 19.53 -20.71 7.47
C SER A 379 18.74 -22.01 7.69
N ARG A 380 19.38 -23.16 7.41
CA ARG A 380 18.77 -24.49 7.56
C ARG A 380 17.38 -24.58 6.91
N VAL A 381 17.30 -24.11 5.67
CA VAL A 381 16.05 -24.10 4.91
C VAL A 381 15.75 -25.50 4.43
N ASP A 382 14.62 -26.03 4.86
CA ASP A 382 13.95 -27.21 4.32
C ASP A 382 12.73 -26.73 3.52
N ALA A 383 12.61 -27.16 2.26
CA ALA A 383 11.53 -26.72 1.38
C ALA A 383 11.03 -27.90 0.58
N VAL A 384 9.73 -28.17 0.68
CA VAL A 384 9.03 -29.24 0.00
C VAL A 384 7.99 -28.64 -0.92
N ILE A 385 7.96 -29.11 -2.17
CA ILE A 385 6.96 -28.72 -3.16
C ILE A 385 5.78 -29.66 -3.00
N GLU A 386 4.57 -29.11 -2.91
CA GLU A 386 3.35 -29.92 -2.76
C GLU A 386 2.93 -30.59 -4.08
N ASP A 387 3.33 -30.05 -5.23
CA ASP A 387 3.01 -30.57 -6.57
C ASP A 387 4.08 -31.55 -7.11
N GLU A 388 3.64 -32.69 -7.69
CA GLU A 388 4.54 -33.72 -8.27
C GLU A 388 5.28 -33.21 -9.53
N GLY A 389 6.58 -33.57 -9.69
CA GLY A 389 7.33 -33.39 -10.95
C GLY A 389 8.37 -32.25 -11.00
N SER A 390 8.53 -31.45 -9.94
CA SER A 390 9.39 -30.24 -9.97
C SER A 390 10.78 -30.43 -9.34
N SER A 391 11.53 -31.46 -9.76
CA SER A 391 12.89 -31.70 -9.26
C SER A 391 13.80 -30.49 -9.54
N GLY A 392 14.35 -29.88 -8.48
CA GLY A 392 15.27 -28.72 -8.56
C GLY A 392 14.66 -27.37 -8.19
N LEU A 393 13.34 -27.23 -8.16
CA LEU A 393 12.68 -25.98 -7.75
C LEU A 393 12.83 -25.71 -6.23
N ALA A 394 12.82 -26.76 -5.41
CA ALA A 394 13.01 -26.66 -3.96
C ALA A 394 14.37 -26.03 -3.60
N GLY A 395 15.44 -26.41 -4.30
CA GLY A 395 16.77 -25.83 -4.12
C GLY A 395 16.86 -24.36 -4.52
N ARG A 396 16.09 -23.91 -5.53
CA ARG A 396 15.98 -22.48 -5.89
C ARG A 396 15.25 -21.70 -4.81
N VAL A 397 14.14 -22.22 -4.32
CA VAL A 397 13.34 -21.57 -3.28
C VAL A 397 14.14 -21.48 -1.97
N ALA A 398 14.89 -22.53 -1.63
CA ALA A 398 15.78 -22.49 -0.48
C ALA A 398 16.87 -21.40 -0.60
N ARG A 399 17.34 -21.08 -1.81
CA ARG A 399 18.25 -19.93 -2.03
C ARG A 399 17.52 -18.60 -1.86
N TRP A 400 16.37 -18.43 -2.51
CA TRP A 400 15.56 -17.22 -2.39
C TRP A 400 15.19 -16.89 -0.95
N LEU A 401 14.82 -17.91 -0.16
CA LEU A 401 14.52 -17.76 1.27
C LEU A 401 15.76 -17.30 2.06
N ARG A 402 16.96 -17.82 1.77
CA ARG A 402 18.20 -17.35 2.45
C ARG A 402 18.54 -15.91 2.13
N ASP A 403 18.22 -15.46 0.92
CA ASP A 403 18.46 -14.09 0.46
C ASP A 403 17.33 -13.12 0.87
N SER A 404 16.30 -13.62 1.56
CA SER A 404 15.19 -12.80 2.03
C SER A 404 15.46 -12.22 3.42
N HIS A 405 14.78 -11.12 3.73
CA HIS A 405 14.91 -10.46 5.02
C HIS A 405 13.89 -11.03 6.00
N ALA A 406 14.32 -11.24 7.25
CA ALA A 406 13.44 -11.68 8.33
C ALA A 406 13.67 -10.88 9.60
N ARG A 407 12.59 -10.68 10.35
CA ARG A 407 12.64 -10.26 11.75
C ARG A 407 12.96 -11.48 12.63
N PRO A 408 13.91 -11.39 13.58
CA PRO A 408 14.17 -12.43 14.56
C PRO A 408 12.99 -12.61 15.54
N GLY A 409 12.98 -13.71 16.29
CA GLY A 409 12.09 -13.81 17.45
C GLY A 409 12.54 -12.85 18.54
N ILE A 410 11.62 -12.29 19.31
CA ILE A 410 11.94 -11.39 20.43
C ILE A 410 11.54 -12.08 21.73
N ALA A 411 12.52 -12.38 22.57
CA ALA A 411 12.33 -13.01 23.87
C ALA A 411 12.80 -12.04 24.95
N ASP A 412 11.89 -11.66 25.85
CA ASP A 412 12.16 -10.74 26.96
C ASP A 412 12.84 -9.43 26.52
N GLY A 413 12.39 -8.89 25.38
CA GLY A 413 12.92 -7.66 24.78
C GLY A 413 14.23 -7.82 24.02
N ALA A 414 14.84 -9.02 24.01
CA ALA A 414 16.05 -9.30 23.27
C ALA A 414 15.76 -10.04 21.95
N CYS A 415 16.48 -9.66 20.89
CA CYS A 415 16.50 -10.44 19.65
C CYS A 415 17.09 -11.83 19.91
N ALA A 416 16.35 -12.86 19.52
CA ALA A 416 16.67 -14.26 19.71
C ALA A 416 16.49 -15.03 18.42
N ALA A 417 17.31 -16.07 18.25
CA ALA A 417 17.13 -16.99 17.14
C ALA A 417 15.83 -17.79 17.33
N GLY A 418 15.14 -18.07 16.23
CA GLY A 418 13.91 -18.86 16.24
C GLY A 418 13.79 -19.74 15.02
N GLU A 419 12.78 -20.60 15.01
CA GLU A 419 12.47 -21.47 13.87
C GLU A 419 11.05 -21.18 13.39
N LEU A 420 10.92 -21.13 12.06
CA LEU A 420 9.64 -21.17 11.37
C LEU A 420 9.50 -22.55 10.75
N ARG A 421 8.34 -23.17 10.95
CA ARG A 421 8.03 -24.51 10.43
C ARG A 421 6.71 -24.48 9.70
N GLY A 422 6.58 -25.27 8.63
CA GLY A 422 5.32 -25.43 7.91
C GLY A 422 4.82 -24.13 7.25
N GLN A 423 5.71 -23.22 6.86
CA GLN A 423 5.32 -21.98 6.21
C GLN A 423 4.87 -22.28 4.78
N ARG A 424 3.59 -22.04 4.48
CA ARG A 424 3.06 -22.16 3.13
C ARG A 424 3.40 -20.93 2.30
N LEU A 425 3.98 -21.15 1.13
CA LEU A 425 4.38 -20.12 0.19
C LEU A 425 3.74 -20.41 -1.17
N ARG A 426 3.22 -19.38 -1.83
CA ARG A 426 2.83 -19.43 -3.24
C ARG A 426 3.99 -18.94 -4.08
N LEU A 427 4.43 -19.76 -5.03
CA LEU A 427 5.43 -19.36 -6.01
C LEU A 427 4.74 -18.69 -7.21
N LEU A 428 5.04 -17.41 -7.41
CA LEU A 428 4.47 -16.59 -8.48
C LEU A 428 5.14 -16.88 -9.82
N ASP A 429 4.38 -16.70 -10.91
CA ASP A 429 4.84 -16.94 -12.27
C ASP A 429 5.92 -15.96 -12.79
#